data_AF-A0A6L4YAD6-F1
#
_entry.id   AF-A0A6L4YAD6-F1
#
_cell.length_a   1.000
_cell.length_b   1.000
_cell.length_c   1.000
_cell.angle_alpha   90.00
_cell.angle_beta   90.00
_cell.angle_gamma   90.00
#
_symmetry.space_group_name_H-M   'P 1'
#
loop_
_entity.id
_entity.type
_entity.pdbx_description
1 polymer ?
#
loop_
_entity_poly.entity_id
_entity_poly.type
_entity_poly.pdbx_seq_one_letter_code
_entity_poly.pdbx_strand_id
1 'polypeptide(L)'
;MRYEHGDESFSVEITGTMNRCPIGEQVGNRNLTERKIPVISCEGPCIRGEIARLAANLVAKEDPYRRCCHGELFTVPHSAMAEWARAAGKIVLIDGCFLRCHGRIIEN
;
A
#
# COMPACT_ATOMS: atom_id res chain seq x y z
N MET A 1 -4.19 -20.20 -14.58
CA MET A 1 -5.50 -19.51 -14.60
C MET A 1 -5.26 -18.14 -15.19
N ARG A 2 -5.78 -17.83 -16.38
CA ARG A 2 -5.73 -16.48 -16.95
C ARG A 2 -6.92 -15.71 -16.37
N TYR A 3 -6.68 -14.51 -15.87
CA TYR A 3 -7.74 -13.67 -15.31
C TYR A 3 -8.24 -12.75 -16.41
N GLU A 4 -9.53 -12.86 -16.73
CA GLU A 4 -10.21 -11.92 -17.62
C GLU A 4 -10.48 -10.63 -16.84
N HIS A 5 -10.00 -9.49 -17.36
CA HIS A 5 -10.37 -8.18 -16.83
C HIS A 5 -11.77 -7.86 -17.35
N GLY A 6 -12.71 -7.59 -16.44
CA GLY A 6 -13.99 -7.01 -16.83
C GLY A 6 -13.80 -5.54 -17.23
N ASP A 7 -14.44 -5.11 -18.30
CA ASP A 7 -14.34 -3.75 -18.85
C ASP A 7 -15.14 -2.69 -18.06
N GLU A 8 -15.70 -3.05 -16.91
CA GLU A 8 -16.48 -2.13 -16.07
C GLU A 8 -15.57 -1.28 -15.17
N SER A 9 -15.39 -0.02 -15.53
CA SER A 9 -14.81 1.00 -14.66
C SER A 9 -15.89 1.68 -13.84
N PHE A 10 -15.57 2.01 -12.59
CA PHE A 10 -16.43 2.78 -11.70
C PHE A 10 -15.59 3.68 -10.80
N SER A 11 -16.19 4.74 -10.26
CA SER A 11 -15.55 5.64 -9.30
C SER A 11 -16.11 5.42 -7.89
N VAL A 12 -15.25 5.64 -6.90
CA VAL A 12 -15.63 5.66 -5.48
C VAL A 12 -15.12 6.97 -4.89
N GLU A 13 -16.00 7.72 -4.25
CA GLU A 13 -15.59 8.87 -3.44
C GLU A 13 -15.13 8.40 -2.06
N ILE A 14 -13.92 8.78 -1.68
CA ILE A 14 -13.33 8.48 -0.37
C ILE A 14 -13.21 9.78 0.40
N THR A 15 -13.80 9.83 1.60
CA THR A 15 -13.64 10.99 2.49
C THR A 15 -12.19 11.08 2.97
N GLY A 16 -11.50 12.15 2.57
CA GLY A 16 -10.17 12.46 3.07
C GLY A 16 -10.19 13.09 4.47
N THR A 17 -9.02 13.19 5.10
CA THR A 17 -8.84 13.92 6.35
C THR A 17 -7.58 14.78 6.35
N MET A 18 -7.62 15.90 7.08
CA MET A 18 -6.46 16.75 7.35
C MET A 18 -5.67 16.29 8.58
N ASN A 19 -6.17 15.29 9.31
CA ASN A 19 -5.44 14.68 10.41
C ASN A 19 -4.18 13.98 9.89
N ARG A 20 -3.13 13.99 10.71
CA ARG A 20 -1.87 13.30 10.41
C ARG A 20 -1.60 12.22 11.44
N CYS A 21 -1.12 11.06 10.97
CA CYS A 21 -0.56 10.04 11.83
C CYS A 21 0.90 10.42 12.14
N PRO A 22 1.28 10.69 13.40
CA PRO A 22 2.66 11.08 13.72
C PRO A 22 3.68 10.02 13.31
N ILE A 23 3.32 8.73 13.44
CA ILE A 23 4.15 7.61 13.01
C ILE A 23 4.27 7.57 11.48
N GLY A 24 3.18 7.80 10.77
CA GLY A 24 3.14 7.87 9.31
C GLY A 24 4.07 8.97 8.77
N GLU A 25 4.01 10.15 9.38
CA GLU A 25 4.88 11.27 9.03
C GLU A 25 6.35 10.96 9.28
N GLN A 26 6.69 10.39 10.45
CA GLN A 26 8.08 10.07 10.78
C GLN A 26 8.65 8.98 9.87
N VAL A 27 7.90 7.89 9.67
CA VAL A 27 8.33 6.75 8.87
C VAL A 27 8.38 7.10 7.38
N GLY A 28 7.36 7.81 6.88
CA GLY A 28 7.30 8.28 5.49
C GLY A 28 8.48 9.16 5.13
N ASN A 29 8.75 10.22 5.91
CA ASN A 29 9.88 11.13 5.67
C ASN A 29 11.24 10.41 5.72
N ARG A 30 11.44 9.50 6.69
CA ARG A 30 12.66 8.70 6.79
C ARG A 30 12.85 7.85 5.54
N ASN A 31 11.83 7.07 5.19
CA ASN A 31 11.91 6.13 4.08
C ASN A 31 12.01 6.82 2.72
N LEU A 32 11.41 8.00 2.56
CA LEU A 32 11.58 8.87 1.41
C LEU A 32 13.04 9.32 1.26
N THR A 33 13.63 9.81 2.35
CA THR A 33 15.03 10.27 2.38
C THR A 33 16.02 9.13 2.12
N GLU A 34 15.78 7.97 2.74
CA GLU A 34 16.61 6.77 2.61
C GLU A 34 16.33 5.97 1.32
N ARG A 35 15.38 6.43 0.48
CA ARG A 35 14.97 5.77 -0.78
C ARG A 35 14.59 4.30 -0.59
N LYS A 36 13.84 4.00 0.48
CA LYS A 36 13.32 2.65 0.74
C LYS A 36 12.20 2.29 -0.25
N ILE A 37 12.02 1.00 -0.47
CA ILE A 37 10.96 0.45 -1.31
C ILE A 37 9.74 0.14 -0.44
N PRO A 38 8.57 0.76 -0.69
CA PRO A 38 7.35 0.48 0.05
C PRO A 38 6.84 -0.93 -0.24
N VAL A 39 6.40 -1.59 0.83
CA VAL A 39 5.75 -2.90 0.82
C VAL A 39 4.32 -2.72 1.30
N ILE A 40 3.40 -3.14 0.46
CA ILE A 40 1.96 -3.07 0.66
C ILE A 40 1.40 -4.50 0.61
N SER A 41 0.34 -4.79 1.36
CA SER A 41 -0.33 -6.10 1.35
C SER A 41 -1.84 -5.97 1.19
N CYS A 42 -2.52 -7.06 0.85
CA CYS A 42 -3.95 -7.18 1.06
C CYS A 42 -4.30 -6.94 2.54
N GLU A 43 -5.16 -5.95 2.79
CA GLU A 43 -5.66 -5.58 4.13
C GLU A 43 -7.09 -6.10 4.38
N GLY A 44 -7.56 -7.04 3.56
CA GLY A 44 -8.89 -7.64 3.72
C GLY A 44 -9.03 -8.50 4.99
N PRO A 45 -10.25 -8.68 5.52
CA PRO A 45 -10.48 -9.34 6.80
C PRO A 45 -10.39 -10.88 6.76
N CYS A 46 -10.34 -11.49 5.57
CA CYS A 46 -10.22 -12.95 5.46
C CYS A 46 -8.80 -13.44 5.80
N ILE A 47 -8.66 -14.74 6.04
CA ILE A 47 -7.36 -15.36 6.39
C ILE A 47 -6.24 -15.05 5.38
N ARG A 48 -6.61 -14.86 4.11
CA ARG A 48 -5.66 -14.51 3.04
C ARG A 48 -5.07 -13.12 3.23
N GLY A 49 -5.84 -12.16 3.75
CA GLY A 49 -5.34 -10.83 4.11
C GLY A 49 -4.41 -10.87 5.32
N GLU A 50 -4.76 -11.64 6.36
CA GLU A 50 -3.86 -11.88 7.50
C GLU A 50 -2.50 -12.46 7.06
N ILE A 51 -2.52 -13.52 6.25
CA ILE A 51 -1.29 -14.13 5.73
C ILE A 51 -0.51 -13.13 4.88
N ALA A 52 -1.18 -12.33 4.03
CA ALA A 52 -0.52 -11.30 3.23
C ALA A 52 0.16 -10.23 4.12
N ARG A 53 -0.49 -9.80 5.21
CA ARG A 53 0.10 -8.87 6.18
C ARG A 53 1.33 -9.45 6.85
N LEU A 54 1.30 -10.72 7.25
CA LEU A 54 2.47 -11.40 7.82
C LEU A 54 3.61 -11.52 6.79
N ALA A 55 3.31 -11.93 5.57
CA ALA A 55 4.29 -12.03 4.48
C ALA A 55 4.94 -10.66 4.19
N ALA A 56 4.15 -9.59 4.11
CA ALA A 56 4.68 -8.25 3.86
C ALA A 56 5.53 -7.74 5.03
N ASN A 57 5.21 -8.13 6.28
CA ASN A 57 6.06 -7.83 7.43
C ASN A 57 7.39 -8.59 7.38
N LEU A 58 7.42 -9.82 6.88
CA LEU A 58 8.67 -10.56 6.68
C LEU A 58 9.53 -9.90 5.59
N VAL A 59 8.93 -9.57 4.44
CA VAL A 59 9.65 -8.87 3.35
C VAL A 59 10.22 -7.53 3.83
N ALA A 60 9.46 -6.76 4.60
CA ALA A 60 9.88 -5.45 5.09
C ALA A 60 11.00 -5.47 6.14
N LYS A 61 11.46 -6.64 6.59
CA LYS A 61 12.67 -6.75 7.44
C LYS A 61 13.95 -6.61 6.63
N GLU A 62 13.90 -6.96 5.35
CA GLU A 62 15.07 -6.93 4.47
C GLU A 62 15.29 -5.55 3.88
N ASP A 63 16.53 -5.16 3.66
CA ASP A 63 16.85 -3.93 2.94
C ASP A 63 16.65 -4.11 1.42
N PRO A 64 16.09 -3.13 0.68
CA PRO A 64 15.64 -1.80 1.09
C PRO A 64 14.13 -1.69 1.39
N TYR A 65 13.46 -2.78 1.77
CA TYR A 65 11.99 -2.87 1.82
C TYR A 65 11.41 -2.38 3.15
N ARG A 66 10.34 -1.58 3.15
CA ARG A 66 9.67 -1.11 4.37
C ARG A 66 8.15 -1.11 4.23
N ARG A 67 7.42 -1.34 5.32
CA ARG A 67 5.95 -1.30 5.31
C ARG A 67 5.43 0.10 5.01
N CYS A 68 4.46 0.18 4.10
CA CYS A 68 3.69 1.39 3.83
C CYS A 68 2.25 1.23 4.34
N CYS A 69 1.72 2.27 4.97
CA CYS A 69 0.36 2.26 5.52
C CYS A 69 -0.68 2.34 4.38
N HIS A 70 -1.57 1.36 4.31
CA HIS A 70 -2.68 1.33 3.35
C HIS A 70 -3.66 2.49 3.56
N GLY A 71 -4.05 2.75 4.81
CA GLY A 71 -5.02 3.80 5.14
C GLY A 71 -4.53 5.18 4.70
N GLU A 72 -3.32 5.57 5.15
CA GLU A 72 -2.75 6.88 4.80
C GLU A 72 -2.53 7.06 3.30
N LEU A 73 -2.23 5.98 2.57
CA LEU A 73 -2.06 6.03 1.12
C LEU A 73 -3.33 6.54 0.40
N PHE A 74 -4.53 6.12 0.85
CA PHE A 74 -5.79 6.43 0.19
C PHE A 74 -6.59 7.56 0.84
N THR A 75 -6.54 7.70 2.16
CA THR A 75 -7.40 8.64 2.90
C THR A 75 -6.66 9.91 3.36
N VAL A 76 -5.32 9.90 3.29
CA VAL A 76 -4.47 11.04 3.67
C VAL A 76 -3.45 11.32 2.55
N PRO A 77 -3.90 11.77 1.36
CA PRO A 77 -3.04 11.90 0.19
C PRO A 77 -1.90 12.90 0.38
N HIS A 78 -1.97 13.80 1.36
CA HIS A 78 -0.92 14.77 1.68
C HIS A 78 0.05 14.30 2.78
N SER A 79 -0.05 13.05 3.23
CA SER A 79 0.86 12.47 4.23
C SER A 79 2.23 12.18 3.62
N ALA A 80 3.28 12.21 4.45
CA ALA A 80 4.62 11.80 4.03
C ALA A 80 4.65 10.32 3.59
N MET A 81 3.75 9.48 4.12
CA MET A 81 3.61 8.08 3.72
C MET A 81 3.11 7.95 2.28
N ALA A 82 2.05 8.70 1.93
CA ALA A 82 1.52 8.72 0.57
C ALA A 82 2.51 9.33 -0.43
N GLU A 83 3.23 10.38 -0.03
CA GLU A 83 4.31 10.97 -0.82
C GLU A 83 5.44 9.97 -1.08
N TRP A 84 5.93 9.28 -0.05
CA TRP A 84 6.94 8.25 -0.19
C TRP A 84 6.52 7.15 -1.17
N ALA A 85 5.29 6.64 -1.04
CA ALA A 85 4.78 5.61 -1.93
C ALA A 85 4.79 6.05 -3.41
N ARG A 86 4.36 7.29 -3.69
CA ARG A 86 4.35 7.85 -5.06
C ARG A 86 5.77 8.13 -5.59
N ALA A 87 6.69 8.55 -4.73
CA ALA A 87 8.05 8.90 -5.11
C ALA A 87 9.01 7.69 -5.25
N ALA A 88 8.67 6.54 -4.67
CA ALA A 88 9.59 5.40 -4.56
C ALA A 88 10.00 4.74 -5.89
N GLY A 89 9.31 5.04 -7.01
CA GLY A 89 9.59 4.49 -8.35
C GLY A 89 9.35 2.98 -8.51
N LYS A 90 9.25 2.25 -7.40
CA LYS A 90 8.95 0.82 -7.30
C LYS A 90 8.19 0.56 -6.00
N ILE A 91 7.19 -0.31 -6.08
CA ILE A 91 6.41 -0.79 -4.93
C ILE A 91 6.40 -2.32 -4.96
N VAL A 92 6.51 -2.95 -3.79
CA VAL A 92 6.22 -4.38 -3.64
C VAL A 92 4.81 -4.54 -3.10
N LEU A 93 3.96 -5.24 -3.85
CA LEU A 93 2.61 -5.57 -3.43
C LEU A 93 2.45 -7.07 -3.21
N ILE A 94 1.85 -7.45 -2.08
CA ILE A 94 1.46 -8.84 -1.79
C ILE A 94 -0.06 -8.94 -1.77
N ASP A 95 -0.65 -9.39 -2.88
CA ASP A 95 -2.07 -9.76 -2.92
C ASP A 95 -2.29 -11.12 -2.24
N GLY A 96 -3.32 -11.20 -1.38
CA GLY A 96 -3.63 -12.43 -0.65
C GLY A 96 -4.41 -13.47 -1.47
N CYS A 97 -5.03 -13.07 -2.58
CA CYS A 97 -5.87 -13.95 -3.38
C CYS A 97 -5.88 -13.56 -4.86
N PHE A 98 -6.52 -14.42 -5.65
CA PHE A 98 -6.64 -14.29 -7.10
C PHE A 98 -7.44 -13.07 -7.57
N LEU A 99 -8.21 -12.42 -6.70
CA LEU A 99 -8.97 -11.21 -7.06
C LEU A 99 -8.08 -9.98 -7.26
N ARG A 100 -6.85 -9.99 -6.73
CA ARG A 100 -5.88 -8.89 -6.85
C ARG A 100 -6.47 -7.51 -6.56
N CYS A 101 -7.33 -7.42 -5.54
CA CYS A 101 -8.10 -6.19 -5.30
C CYS A 101 -7.19 -4.99 -5.06
N HIS A 102 -6.13 -5.18 -4.26
CA HIS A 102 -5.23 -4.09 -3.94
C HIS A 102 -4.36 -3.71 -5.13
N GLY A 103 -3.92 -4.70 -5.92
CA GLY A 103 -3.17 -4.48 -7.17
C GLY A 103 -3.95 -3.62 -8.14
N ARG A 104 -5.21 -3.97 -8.39
CA ARG A 104 -6.09 -3.18 -9.27
C ARG A 104 -6.37 -1.77 -8.76
N ILE A 105 -6.36 -1.55 -7.44
CA ILE A 105 -6.54 -0.20 -6.87
C ILE A 105 -5.31 0.67 -7.13
N ILE A 106 -4.09 0.14 -6.95
CA ILE A 106 -2.84 0.94 -7.07
C ILE A 106 -2.30 1.06 -8.49
N GLU A 107 -2.83 0.31 -9.46
CA GLU A 107 -2.43 0.37 -10.88
C GLU A 107 -2.97 1.64 -11.61
N ASN A 108 -3.67 2.54 -10.92
CA ASN A 108 -4.26 3.78 -11.47
C ASN A 108 -3.44 5.02 -11.09
#